data_AF-A0A9P1D2Y9-F1
#
_entry.id   AF-A0A9P1D2Y9-F1
#
_cell.length_a   1.000
_cell.length_b   1.000
_cell.length_c   1.000
_cell.angle_alpha   90.00
_cell.angle_beta   90.00
_cell.angle_gamma   90.00
#
_symmetry.space_group_name_H-M   'P 1'
#
loop_
_entity.id
_entity.type
_entity.pdbx_description
1 polymer ?
#
loop_
_entity_poly.entity_id
_entity_poly.type
_entity_poly.pdbx_seq_one_letter_code
_entity_poly.pdbx_strand_id
1 'polypeptide(L)'
;MLVIAFNLLMMGIEVDATSALKPGEPTPAFFLVCNIAIVVIFIFELTIKFLAYGPRGVLLGPEKWWNLFDIIIVITSIIETILDMVTQASFSNGLDSSHLRVMRVVRLARALRGIRVMKLIRSIGALRSIVLAIVSTLWSLVWTLVLLMILFYVFGVILAQLVSDGCSTIQADVVNCDTLNHMRYWSTVSESMLTLFLSISGGVSWIEALDPLRTISSLAAFAFIAYVFVSIFAILNVVTGVFCHRAIESAQADKEIAIMKQMEWKEVSYEL
;
A
#
# COMPACT_ATOMS: atom_id res chain seq x y z
N MET A 1 -17.44 -18.09 -0.05
CA MET A 1 -16.32 -17.98 -1.01
C MET A 1 -16.78 -17.64 -2.42
N LEU A 2 -17.63 -18.46 -3.05
CA LEU A 2 -18.06 -18.23 -4.44
C LEU A 2 -18.65 -16.83 -4.66
N VAL A 3 -19.51 -16.35 -3.75
CA VAL A 3 -20.06 -14.99 -3.79
C VAL A 3 -18.96 -13.91 -3.73
N ILE A 4 -17.93 -14.12 -2.92
CA ILE A 4 -16.81 -13.17 -2.79
C ILE A 4 -15.96 -13.16 -4.06
N ALA A 5 -15.63 -14.34 -4.59
CA ALA A 5 -14.87 -14.46 -5.84
C ALA A 5 -15.64 -13.87 -7.03
N PHE A 6 -16.94 -14.14 -7.10
CA PHE A 6 -17.83 -13.54 -8.10
C PHE A 6 -17.89 -12.01 -7.96
N ASN A 7 -18.05 -11.48 -6.74
CA ASN A 7 -18.01 -10.04 -6.48
C ASN A 7 -16.68 -9.40 -6.94
N LEU A 8 -15.54 -10.07 -6.72
CA LEU A 8 -14.24 -9.55 -7.15
C LEU A 8 -14.07 -9.56 -8.68
N LEU A 9 -14.52 -10.62 -9.35
CA LEU A 9 -14.53 -10.69 -10.82
C LEU A 9 -15.44 -9.61 -11.42
N MET A 10 -16.66 -9.50 -10.90
CA MET A 10 -17.63 -8.48 -11.32
C MET A 10 -17.09 -7.07 -11.14
N MET A 11 -16.41 -6.80 -10.02
CA MET A 11 -15.77 -5.51 -9.77
C MET A 11 -14.68 -5.19 -10.79
N GLY A 12 -13.85 -6.17 -11.17
CA GLY A 12 -12.84 -5.99 -12.22
C GLY A 12 -13.48 -5.64 -13.56
N ILE A 13 -14.50 -6.39 -13.96
CA ILE A 13 -15.25 -6.15 -15.21
C ILE A 13 -15.94 -4.78 -15.18
N GLU A 14 -16.52 -4.37 -14.04
CA GLU A 14 -17.16 -3.07 -13.89
C GLU A 14 -16.15 -1.91 -14.04
N VAL A 15 -14.95 -2.04 -13.47
CA VAL A 15 -13.89 -1.04 -13.59
C VAL A 15 -13.42 -0.89 -15.03
N ASP A 16 -13.16 -2.01 -15.72
CA ASP A 16 -12.74 -2.02 -17.12
C ASP A 16 -13.83 -1.42 -18.02
N ALA A 17 -15.08 -1.86 -17.85
CA ALA A 17 -16.23 -1.32 -18.58
C ALA A 17 -16.41 0.18 -18.34
N THR A 18 -16.23 0.65 -17.10
CA THR A 18 -16.35 2.08 -16.75
C THR A 18 -15.20 2.91 -17.33
N SER A 19 -13.99 2.35 -17.43
CA SER A 19 -12.84 3.02 -18.03
C SER A 19 -12.97 3.22 -19.55
N ALA A 20 -13.71 2.33 -20.22
CA ALA A 20 -14.00 2.42 -21.65
C ALA A 20 -15.13 3.42 -21.98
N LEU A 21 -15.94 3.81 -20.99
CA LEU A 21 -17.03 4.77 -21.14
C LEU A 21 -16.51 6.22 -21.07
N LYS A 22 -17.23 7.16 -21.70
CA LYS A 22 -16.88 8.58 -21.60
C LYS A 22 -17.10 9.08 -20.16
N PRO A 23 -16.32 10.06 -19.67
CA PRO A 23 -16.54 10.66 -18.36
C PRO A 23 -17.97 11.19 -18.23
N GLY A 24 -18.77 10.57 -17.36
CA GLY A 24 -20.16 10.97 -17.12
C GLY A 24 -21.21 10.10 -17.83
N GLU A 25 -20.84 9.09 -18.60
CA GLU A 25 -21.81 8.09 -19.04
C GLU A 25 -22.19 7.17 -17.85
N PRO A 26 -23.49 6.91 -17.62
CA PRO A 26 -23.91 6.03 -16.54
C PRO A 26 -23.46 4.59 -16.82
N THR A 27 -23.03 3.90 -15.77
CA THR A 27 -22.72 2.47 -15.87
C THR A 27 -23.99 1.66 -16.15
N PRO A 28 -23.90 0.54 -16.88
CA PRO A 28 -25.06 -0.31 -17.13
C PRO A 28 -25.76 -0.73 -15.83
N ALA A 29 -27.09 -0.61 -15.79
CA ALA A 29 -27.90 -0.89 -14.60
C ALA A 29 -27.71 -2.32 -14.04
N PHE A 30 -27.29 -3.27 -14.88
CA PHE A 30 -26.94 -4.62 -14.47
C PHE A 30 -25.89 -4.66 -13.35
N PHE A 31 -24.84 -3.85 -13.42
CA PHE A 31 -23.80 -3.80 -12.38
C PHE A 31 -24.36 -3.32 -11.05
N LEU A 32 -25.24 -2.31 -11.08
CA LEU A 32 -25.90 -1.83 -9.88
C LEU A 32 -26.76 -2.93 -9.22
N VAL A 33 -27.56 -3.66 -10.00
CA VAL A 33 -28.39 -4.76 -9.50
C VAL A 33 -27.52 -5.85 -8.86
N CYS A 34 -26.42 -6.25 -9.51
CA CYS A 34 -25.48 -7.22 -8.95
C CYS A 34 -24.83 -6.73 -7.66
N ASN A 35 -24.38 -5.47 -7.62
CA ASN A 35 -23.76 -4.88 -6.43
C ASN A 35 -24.73 -4.83 -5.25
N ILE A 36 -25.98 -4.43 -5.48
CA ILE A 36 -27.04 -4.46 -4.45
C ILE A 36 -27.26 -5.88 -3.93
N ALA A 37 -27.38 -6.88 -4.83
CA ALA A 37 -27.60 -8.26 -4.43
C ALA A 37 -26.44 -8.78 -3.55
N ILE A 38 -25.20 -8.47 -3.91
CA ILE A 38 -24.01 -8.85 -3.14
C ILE A 38 -23.99 -8.17 -1.77
N VAL A 39 -24.31 -6.87 -1.71
CA VAL A 39 -24.36 -6.11 -0.44
C VAL A 39 -25.43 -6.68 0.48
N VAL A 40 -26.62 -7.03 -0.05
CA VAL A 40 -27.68 -7.68 0.73
C VAL A 40 -27.21 -9.02 1.30
N ILE A 41 -26.53 -9.84 0.49
CA ILE A 41 -25.94 -11.10 0.97
C ILE A 41 -24.92 -10.85 2.08
N PHE A 42 -24.07 -9.83 1.96
CA PHE A 42 -23.07 -9.50 2.99
C PHE A 42 -23.70 -8.95 4.28
N ILE A 43 -24.77 -8.17 4.17
CA ILE A 43 -25.54 -7.73 5.34
C ILE A 43 -26.12 -8.95 6.05
N PHE A 44 -26.73 -9.86 5.31
CA PHE A 44 -27.31 -11.08 5.87
C PHE A 44 -26.26 -11.98 6.54
N GLU A 45 -25.10 -12.17 5.90
CA GLU A 45 -23.95 -12.87 6.47
C GLU A 45 -23.53 -12.24 7.81
N LEU A 46 -23.43 -10.90 7.86
CA LEU A 46 -23.05 -10.17 9.05
C LEU A 46 -24.11 -10.28 10.16
N THR A 47 -25.39 -10.18 9.81
CA THR A 47 -26.50 -10.33 10.77
C THR A 47 -26.49 -11.72 11.40
N ILE A 48 -26.30 -12.78 10.61
CA ILE A 48 -26.18 -14.15 11.13
C ILE A 48 -25.01 -14.25 12.11
N LYS A 49 -23.84 -13.66 11.79
CA LYS A 49 -22.68 -13.66 12.71
C LYS A 49 -23.01 -12.97 14.04
N PHE A 50 -23.69 -11.82 13.99
CA PHE A 50 -24.11 -11.10 15.19
C PHE A 50 -25.14 -11.89 16.02
N LEU A 51 -26.06 -12.62 15.38
CA LEU A 51 -27.03 -13.47 16.06
C LEU A 51 -26.38 -14.70 16.69
N ALA A 52 -25.40 -15.32 16.01
CA ALA A 52 -24.75 -16.53 16.48
C ALA A 52 -23.77 -16.28 17.65
N TYR A 53 -22.95 -15.23 17.56
CA TYR A 53 -21.91 -14.95 18.56
C TYR A 53 -22.29 -13.84 19.56
N GLY A 54 -23.37 -13.11 19.29
CA GLY A 54 -23.75 -11.91 20.03
C GLY A 54 -22.78 -10.73 19.78
N PRO A 55 -23.19 -9.48 20.09
CA PRO A 55 -22.36 -8.30 19.86
C PRO A 55 -21.04 -8.34 20.66
N ARG A 56 -21.06 -8.90 21.87
CA ARG A 56 -19.85 -9.07 22.70
C ARG A 56 -18.92 -10.14 22.13
N GLY A 57 -19.44 -11.25 21.60
CA GLY A 57 -18.61 -12.29 20.99
C GLY A 57 -17.97 -11.84 19.67
N VAL A 58 -18.69 -11.04 18.87
CA VAL A 58 -18.14 -10.48 17.63
C VAL A 58 -17.05 -9.44 17.88
N LEU A 59 -17.26 -8.53 18.86
CA LEU A 59 -16.36 -7.39 19.11
C LEU A 59 -15.23 -7.66 20.12
N LEU A 60 -15.43 -8.54 21.09
CA LEU A 60 -14.41 -8.89 22.10
C LEU A 60 -13.86 -10.31 21.95
N GLY A 61 -14.31 -11.08 20.96
CA GLY A 61 -13.81 -12.43 20.71
C GLY A 61 -12.37 -12.48 20.19
N PRO A 62 -11.79 -13.70 20.09
CA PRO A 62 -10.43 -13.89 19.58
C PRO A 62 -10.25 -13.42 18.12
N GLU A 63 -11.31 -13.46 17.31
CA GLU A 63 -11.32 -12.96 15.93
C GLU A 63 -11.77 -11.49 15.79
N LYS A 64 -11.76 -10.70 16.87
CA LYS A 64 -12.30 -9.32 16.88
C LYS A 64 -11.81 -8.44 15.73
N TRP A 65 -10.52 -8.51 15.39
CA TRP A 65 -9.94 -7.69 14.32
C TRP A 65 -10.52 -8.07 12.95
N TRP A 66 -10.61 -9.37 12.67
CA TRP A 66 -11.18 -9.88 11.42
C TRP A 66 -12.68 -9.59 11.30
N ASN A 67 -13.40 -9.64 12.42
CA ASN A 67 -14.81 -9.28 12.49
C ASN A 67 -15.02 -7.77 12.29
N LEU A 68 -14.16 -6.94 12.90
CA LEU A 68 -14.19 -5.49 12.70
C LEU A 68 -13.91 -5.13 11.23
N PHE A 69 -12.95 -5.79 10.59
CA PHE A 69 -12.72 -5.63 9.14
C PHE A 69 -13.94 -6.01 8.31
N ASP A 70 -14.61 -7.13 8.62
CA ASP A 70 -15.83 -7.53 7.91
C ASP A 70 -16.96 -6.50 8.07
N ILE A 71 -17.14 -5.94 9.27
CA ILE A 71 -18.09 -4.85 9.53
C ILE A 71 -17.76 -3.61 8.70
N ILE A 72 -16.50 -3.17 8.72
CA ILE A 72 -16.04 -2.01 7.94
C ILE A 72 -16.31 -2.23 6.45
N ILE A 73 -16.03 -3.42 5.93
CA ILE A 73 -16.25 -3.77 4.53
C ILE A 73 -17.73 -3.71 4.16
N VAL A 74 -18.63 -4.21 5.02
CA VAL A 74 -20.07 -4.12 4.80
C VAL A 74 -20.54 -2.67 4.79
N ILE A 75 -20.09 -1.86 5.75
CA ILE A 75 -20.44 -0.43 5.84
C ILE A 75 -19.97 0.34 4.61
N THR A 76 -18.71 0.18 4.19
CA THR A 76 -18.20 0.86 3.00
C THR A 76 -18.95 0.42 1.74
N SER A 77 -19.32 -0.86 1.65
CA SER A 77 -20.11 -1.37 0.51
C SER A 77 -21.53 -0.79 0.46
N ILE A 78 -22.16 -0.57 1.62
CA ILE A 78 -23.47 0.10 1.70
C ILE A 78 -23.34 1.56 1.25
N ILE A 79 -22.38 2.31 1.81
CA ILE A 79 -22.16 3.72 1.48
C ILE A 79 -21.95 3.88 -0.02
N GLU A 80 -21.10 3.06 -0.60
CA GLU A 80 -20.78 3.08 -2.03
C GLU A 80 -22.00 2.78 -2.90
N THR A 81 -22.80 1.77 -2.54
CA THR A 81 -24.03 1.43 -3.27
C THR A 81 -25.05 2.57 -3.23
N ILE A 82 -25.20 3.24 -2.09
CA ILE A 82 -26.05 4.43 -1.94
C ILE A 82 -25.53 5.57 -2.83
N LEU A 83 -24.21 5.80 -2.86
CA LEU A 83 -23.60 6.83 -3.72
C LEU A 83 -23.81 6.54 -5.21
N ASP A 84 -23.71 5.28 -5.63
CA ASP A 84 -23.98 4.87 -7.02
C ASP A 84 -25.46 5.07 -7.38
N MET A 85 -26.40 4.79 -6.47
CA MET A 85 -27.83 5.10 -6.67
C MET A 85 -28.09 6.60 -6.79
N VAL A 86 -27.52 7.40 -5.88
CA VAL A 86 -27.70 8.85 -5.87
C VAL A 86 -27.13 9.48 -7.15
N THR A 87 -25.97 9.01 -7.62
CA THR A 87 -25.38 9.52 -8.86
C THR A 87 -26.22 9.17 -10.09
N GLN A 88 -26.71 7.94 -10.21
CA GLN A 88 -27.59 7.56 -11.32
C GLN A 88 -28.91 8.35 -11.31
N ALA A 89 -29.53 8.53 -10.14
CA ALA A 89 -30.76 9.33 -10.00
C ALA A 89 -30.52 10.84 -10.25
N SER A 90 -29.34 11.34 -9.91
CA SER A 90 -28.98 12.74 -10.13
C SER A 90 -28.73 13.03 -11.61
N PHE A 91 -28.29 12.04 -12.40
CA PHE A 91 -28.13 12.16 -13.86
C PHE A 91 -29.47 12.34 -14.59
N SER A 92 -30.58 11.86 -14.04
CA SER A 92 -31.90 12.03 -14.67
C SER A 92 -32.56 13.40 -14.41
N ASN A 93 -32.11 14.13 -13.38
CA ASN A 93 -32.83 15.31 -12.87
C ASN A 93 -32.20 16.67 -13.25
N GLY A 94 -31.18 16.70 -14.12
CA GLY A 94 -30.58 17.94 -14.61
C GLY A 94 -29.51 18.55 -13.69
N LEU A 95 -28.56 19.24 -14.33
CA LEU A 95 -27.23 19.59 -13.82
C LEU A 95 -27.24 20.69 -12.75
N ASP A 96 -26.86 20.35 -11.51
CA ASP A 96 -26.59 21.31 -10.45
C ASP A 96 -25.13 21.25 -9.94
N SER A 97 -24.62 22.34 -9.37
CA SER A 97 -23.23 22.48 -8.89
C SER A 97 -22.80 21.46 -7.82
N SER A 98 -23.75 20.70 -7.27
CA SER A 98 -23.54 19.58 -6.35
C SER A 98 -22.86 18.37 -7.01
N HIS A 99 -22.93 18.19 -8.34
CA HIS A 99 -22.37 17.03 -9.03
C HIS A 99 -20.84 16.92 -8.92
N LEU A 100 -20.11 18.04 -8.91
CA LEU A 100 -18.64 18.01 -8.82
C LEU A 100 -18.15 17.51 -7.46
N ARG A 101 -18.89 17.80 -6.38
CA ARG A 101 -18.56 17.32 -5.04
C ARG A 101 -18.88 15.83 -4.90
N VAL A 102 -20.04 15.41 -5.39
CA VAL A 102 -20.46 14.00 -5.39
C VAL A 102 -19.48 13.14 -6.20
N MET A 103 -19.03 13.61 -7.36
CA MET A 103 -18.05 12.89 -8.19
C MET A 103 -16.71 12.67 -7.49
N ARG A 104 -16.23 13.61 -6.67
CA ARG A 104 -15.00 13.43 -5.86
C ARG A 104 -15.19 12.37 -4.78
N VAL A 105 -16.33 12.40 -4.08
CA VAL A 105 -16.65 11.42 -3.04
C VAL A 105 -16.80 10.02 -3.64
N VAL A 106 -17.45 9.91 -4.79
CA VAL A 106 -17.60 8.65 -5.53
C VAL A 106 -16.24 8.09 -5.97
N ARG A 107 -15.30 8.93 -6.43
CA ARG A 107 -13.92 8.48 -6.74
C ARG A 107 -13.21 7.88 -5.54
N LEU A 108 -13.32 8.51 -4.36
CA LEU A 108 -12.74 7.99 -3.13
C LEU A 108 -13.43 6.70 -2.67
N ALA A 109 -14.76 6.65 -2.74
CA ALA A 109 -15.53 5.45 -2.42
C ALA A 109 -15.14 4.27 -3.33
N ARG A 110 -14.94 4.52 -4.63
CA ARG A 110 -14.46 3.51 -5.58
C ARG A 110 -13.07 2.96 -5.23
N ALA A 111 -12.17 3.79 -4.70
CA ALA A 111 -10.86 3.31 -4.24
C ALA A 111 -10.97 2.34 -3.05
N LEU A 112 -12.00 2.48 -2.20
CA LEU A 112 -12.23 1.62 -1.05
C LEU A 112 -12.75 0.22 -1.43
N ARG A 113 -13.22 0.01 -2.66
CA ARG A 113 -13.67 -1.29 -3.17
C ARG A 113 -12.59 -2.37 -3.05
N GLY A 114 -11.31 -2.00 -3.22
CA GLY A 114 -10.16 -2.90 -3.09
C GLY A 114 -10.09 -3.59 -1.72
N ILE A 115 -10.62 -2.96 -0.67
CA ILE A 115 -10.68 -3.54 0.68
C ILE A 115 -11.51 -4.83 0.70
N ARG A 116 -12.49 -4.99 -0.21
CA ARG A 116 -13.29 -6.23 -0.30
C ARG A 116 -12.45 -7.46 -0.63
N VAL A 117 -11.29 -7.31 -1.28
CA VAL A 117 -10.32 -8.41 -1.53
C VAL A 117 -9.88 -9.06 -0.20
N MET A 118 -9.85 -8.30 0.88
CA MET A 118 -9.52 -8.81 2.21
C MET A 118 -10.52 -9.86 2.71
N LYS A 119 -11.79 -9.85 2.27
CA LYS A 119 -12.75 -10.93 2.60
C LYS A 119 -12.32 -12.26 1.98
N LEU A 120 -11.75 -12.25 0.77
CA LEU A 120 -11.25 -13.45 0.12
C LEU A 120 -10.05 -14.02 0.89
N ILE A 121 -9.10 -13.15 1.23
CA ILE A 121 -7.91 -13.51 2.04
C ILE A 121 -8.34 -14.13 3.37
N ARG A 122 -9.32 -13.55 4.07
CA ARG A 122 -9.86 -14.12 5.31
C ARG A 122 -10.48 -15.50 5.08
N SER A 123 -11.25 -15.65 4.00
CA SER A 123 -11.98 -16.90 3.75
C SER A 123 -11.05 -18.08 3.49
N ILE A 124 -9.91 -17.84 2.82
CA ILE A 124 -8.95 -18.88 2.46
C ILE A 124 -7.86 -18.95 3.53
N GLY A 125 -7.89 -19.99 4.36
CA GLY A 125 -6.93 -20.17 5.46
C GLY A 125 -5.46 -20.07 5.02
N ALA A 126 -5.13 -20.64 3.86
CA ALA A 126 -3.77 -20.57 3.29
C ALA A 126 -3.35 -19.15 2.88
N LEU A 127 -4.26 -18.31 2.38
CA LEU A 127 -3.95 -16.91 2.06
C LEU A 127 -3.82 -16.09 3.35
N ARG A 128 -4.71 -16.33 4.33
CA ARG A 128 -4.64 -15.68 5.64
C ARG A 128 -3.30 -15.92 6.33
N SER A 129 -2.80 -17.17 6.34
CA SER A 129 -1.51 -17.48 6.96
C SER A 129 -0.35 -16.78 6.26
N ILE A 130 -0.32 -16.76 4.93
CA ILE A 130 0.70 -16.05 4.15
C ILE A 130 0.69 -14.55 4.46
N VAL A 131 -0.49 -13.91 4.46
CA VAL A 131 -0.60 -12.47 4.75
C VAL A 131 -0.18 -12.15 6.18
N LEU A 132 -0.54 -12.97 7.17
CA LEU A 132 -0.09 -12.79 8.55
C LEU A 132 1.44 -12.93 8.68
N ALA A 133 2.04 -13.88 7.97
CA ALA A 133 3.49 -14.04 7.93
C ALA A 133 4.19 -12.83 7.28
N ILE A 134 3.64 -12.30 6.18
CA ILE A 134 4.16 -11.08 5.54
C ILE A 134 4.06 -9.90 6.50
N VAL A 135 2.90 -9.66 7.12
CA VAL A 135 2.73 -8.52 8.04
C VAL A 135 3.66 -8.63 9.27
N SER A 136 3.84 -9.84 9.80
CA SER A 136 4.78 -10.10 10.90
C SER A 136 6.22 -9.75 10.50
N THR A 137 6.67 -10.20 9.33
CA THR A 137 8.03 -9.91 8.84
C THR A 137 8.20 -8.44 8.47
N LEU A 138 7.19 -7.77 7.90
CA LEU A 138 7.23 -6.34 7.60
C LEU A 138 7.44 -5.49 8.86
N TRP A 139 6.80 -5.84 9.98
CA TRP A 139 7.01 -5.12 11.24
C TRP A 139 8.47 -5.13 11.67
N SER A 140 9.15 -6.26 11.48
CA SER A 140 10.58 -6.39 11.81
C SER A 140 11.49 -5.55 10.89
N LEU A 141 11.05 -5.25 9.67
CA LEU A 141 11.79 -4.41 8.71
C LEU A 141 11.63 -2.91 8.96
N VAL A 142 10.63 -2.49 9.74
CA VAL A 142 10.34 -1.06 9.99
C VAL A 142 11.60 -0.33 10.46
N TRP A 143 12.35 -0.92 11.39
CA TRP A 143 13.58 -0.31 11.91
C TRP A 143 14.69 -0.19 10.87
N THR A 144 14.82 -1.17 9.98
CA THR A 144 15.78 -1.11 8.88
C THR A 144 15.39 -0.05 7.85
N LEU A 145 14.09 0.09 7.57
CA LEU A 145 13.58 1.18 6.73
C LEU A 145 13.79 2.55 7.37
N VAL A 146 13.62 2.68 8.69
CA VAL A 146 13.94 3.91 9.43
C VAL A 146 15.43 4.27 9.29
N LEU A 147 16.34 3.29 9.42
CA LEU A 147 17.77 3.52 9.19
C LEU A 147 18.05 4.02 7.76
N LEU A 148 17.41 3.40 6.76
CA LEU A 148 17.52 3.83 5.36
C LEU A 148 16.99 5.26 5.16
N MET A 149 15.86 5.62 5.78
CA MET A 149 15.30 6.96 5.73
C MET A 149 16.19 8.01 6.39
N ILE A 150 16.84 7.68 7.51
CA ILE A 150 17.82 8.57 8.16
C ILE A 150 19.00 8.82 7.22
N LEU A 151 19.47 7.77 6.54
CA LEU A 151 20.57 7.89 5.58
C LEU A 151 20.17 8.77 4.39
N PHE A 152 18.97 8.60 3.83
CA PHE A 152 18.45 9.50 2.79
C PHE A 152 18.38 10.94 3.28
N TYR A 153 17.94 11.17 4.52
CA TYR A 153 17.87 12.51 5.08
C TYR A 153 19.26 13.15 5.23
N VAL A 154 20.23 12.45 5.82
CA VAL A 154 21.59 12.96 6.03
C VAL A 154 22.25 13.32 4.71
N PHE A 155 22.27 12.39 3.74
CA PHE A 155 22.85 12.67 2.42
C PHE A 155 22.02 13.68 1.62
N GLY A 156 20.69 13.67 1.77
CA GLY A 156 19.80 14.62 1.11
C GLY A 156 20.05 16.06 1.54
N VAL A 157 20.28 16.29 2.84
CA VAL A 157 20.68 17.60 3.38
C VAL A 157 22.05 18.01 2.86
N ILE A 158 23.06 17.12 2.94
CA ILE A 158 24.43 17.40 2.48
C ILE A 158 24.42 17.80 0.99
N LEU A 159 23.77 17.01 0.14
CA LEU A 159 23.76 17.25 -1.30
C LEU A 159 22.96 18.50 -1.67
N ALA A 160 21.81 18.73 -1.06
CA ALA A 160 21.03 19.96 -1.29
C ALA A 160 21.82 21.22 -0.90
N GLN A 161 22.55 21.17 0.22
CA GLN A 161 23.41 22.29 0.66
C GLN A 161 24.58 22.51 -0.29
N LEU A 162 25.34 21.46 -0.63
CA LEU A 162 26.48 21.57 -1.54
C LEU A 162 26.08 22.07 -2.93
N VAL A 163 24.90 21.68 -3.41
CA VAL A 163 24.34 22.18 -4.67
C VAL A 163 23.94 23.65 -4.56
N SER A 164 23.26 24.04 -3.48
CA SER A 164 22.88 25.43 -3.22
C SER A 164 24.10 26.34 -3.15
N ASP A 165 25.13 25.93 -2.40
CA ASP A 165 26.37 26.68 -2.23
C ASP A 165 27.13 26.80 -3.55
N GLY A 166 27.23 25.69 -4.31
CA GLY A 166 27.88 25.69 -5.63
C GLY A 166 27.17 26.60 -6.64
N CYS A 167 25.84 26.59 -6.67
CA CYS A 167 25.05 27.48 -7.51
C CYS A 167 25.16 28.96 -7.11
N SER A 168 25.37 29.26 -5.83
CA SER A 168 25.59 30.65 -5.38
C SER A 168 26.99 31.18 -5.72
N THR A 169 27.96 30.29 -5.89
CA THR A 169 29.38 30.65 -6.10
C THR A 169 29.74 30.73 -7.59
N ILE A 170 29.09 29.94 -8.44
CA ILE A 170 29.32 29.93 -9.88
C ILE A 170 28.46 31.01 -10.53
N GLN A 171 29.09 32.00 -11.16
CA GLN A 171 28.39 33.07 -11.88
C GLN A 171 27.46 32.47 -12.96
N ALA A 172 26.23 32.98 -13.04
CA ALA A 172 25.11 32.43 -13.83
C ALA A 172 25.38 32.22 -15.34
N ASP A 173 26.49 32.71 -15.88
CA ASP A 173 26.85 32.59 -17.30
C ASP A 173 27.52 31.25 -17.69
N VAL A 174 27.99 30.44 -16.74
CA VAL A 174 28.75 29.19 -17.03
C VAL A 174 28.00 27.91 -16.71
N VAL A 175 27.18 27.91 -15.64
CA VAL A 175 26.39 26.75 -15.22
C VAL A 175 24.95 27.20 -15.04
N ASN A 176 24.07 26.70 -15.90
CA ASN A 176 22.66 27.04 -15.85
C ASN A 176 21.97 26.27 -14.70
N CYS A 177 22.03 26.81 -13.49
CA CYS A 177 21.35 26.25 -12.31
C CYS A 177 19.83 26.12 -12.50
N ASP A 178 19.23 26.82 -13.48
CA ASP A 178 17.84 26.60 -13.87
C ASP A 178 17.62 25.23 -14.51
N THR A 179 18.62 24.64 -15.20
CA THR A 179 18.53 23.29 -15.78
C THR A 179 18.51 22.21 -14.70
N LEU A 180 19.22 22.44 -13.59
CA LEU A 180 19.16 21.58 -12.41
C LEU A 180 17.79 21.66 -11.73
N ASN A 181 17.24 22.87 -11.64
CA ASN A 181 15.88 23.11 -11.13
C ASN A 181 14.81 22.52 -12.05
N HIS A 182 15.05 22.44 -13.36
CA HIS A 182 14.13 21.78 -14.30
C HIS A 182 14.06 20.25 -14.11
N MET A 183 15.18 19.61 -13.77
CA MET A 183 15.22 18.16 -13.47
C MET A 183 14.83 17.85 -12.01
N ARG A 184 14.77 18.87 -11.14
CA ARG A 184 14.36 18.82 -9.72
C ARG A 184 15.14 17.87 -8.81
N TYR A 185 16.21 17.22 -9.27
CA TYR A 185 16.90 16.18 -8.50
C TYR A 185 17.42 16.62 -7.12
N TRP A 186 17.95 17.84 -7.03
CA TRP A 186 18.71 18.31 -5.86
C TRP A 186 18.23 19.66 -5.32
N SER A 187 17.03 20.10 -5.74
CA SER A 187 16.54 21.46 -5.44
C SER A 187 16.10 21.64 -3.98
N THR A 188 15.59 20.58 -3.35
CA THR A 188 15.14 20.60 -1.96
C THR A 188 15.55 19.30 -1.27
N VAL A 189 15.59 19.29 0.06
CA VAL A 189 15.91 18.09 0.83
C VAL A 189 14.97 16.93 0.48
N SER A 190 13.67 17.20 0.29
CA SER A 190 12.70 16.16 -0.07
C SER A 190 12.95 15.56 -1.45
N GLU A 191 13.29 16.40 -2.44
CA GLU A 191 13.60 15.93 -3.78
C GLU A 191 14.94 15.19 -3.80
N SER A 192 15.96 15.68 -3.07
CA SER A 192 17.22 14.97 -2.88
C SER A 192 17.00 13.59 -2.26
N MET A 193 16.18 13.48 -1.22
CA MET A 193 15.80 12.19 -0.62
C MET A 193 15.12 11.25 -1.63
N LEU A 194 14.22 11.79 -2.47
CA LEU A 194 13.56 11.03 -3.53
C LEU A 194 14.56 10.56 -4.60
N THR A 195 15.46 11.43 -5.05
CA THR A 195 16.52 11.11 -6.02
C THR A 195 17.45 10.02 -5.50
N LEU A 196 17.84 10.10 -4.22
CA LEU A 196 18.65 9.07 -3.56
C LEU A 196 17.90 7.72 -3.57
N PHE A 197 16.64 7.69 -3.16
CA PHE A 197 15.80 6.49 -3.23
C PHE A 197 15.70 5.93 -4.67
N LEU A 198 15.41 6.78 -5.66
CA LEU A 198 15.29 6.38 -7.07
C LEU A 198 16.60 5.80 -7.63
N SER A 199 17.74 6.36 -7.21
CA SER A 199 19.07 5.94 -7.66
C SER A 199 19.45 4.52 -7.23
N ILE A 200 18.98 4.07 -6.07
CA ILE A 200 19.28 2.71 -5.56
C ILE A 200 18.16 1.69 -5.83
N SER A 201 16.93 2.16 -6.10
CA SER A 201 15.77 1.32 -6.41
C SER A 201 15.62 1.02 -7.90
N GLY A 202 16.43 1.65 -8.76
CA GLY A 202 16.38 1.48 -10.22
C GLY A 202 15.32 2.36 -10.90
N GLY A 203 14.83 3.40 -10.22
CA GLY A 203 13.87 4.35 -10.79
C GLY A 203 14.52 5.38 -11.72
N VAL A 204 15.73 5.84 -11.38
CA VAL A 204 16.56 6.73 -12.22
C VAL A 204 17.97 6.18 -12.24
N SER A 205 18.64 6.25 -13.40
CA SER A 205 20.03 5.84 -13.48
C SER A 205 20.89 6.74 -12.60
N TRP A 206 21.68 6.17 -11.70
CA TRP A 206 22.54 6.95 -10.80
C TRP A 206 23.52 7.88 -11.55
N ILE A 207 23.83 7.59 -12.83
CA ILE A 207 24.63 8.49 -13.67
C ILE A 207 23.88 9.79 -14.00
N GLU A 208 22.58 9.73 -14.25
CA GLU A 208 21.74 10.90 -14.55
C GLU A 208 21.62 11.81 -13.33
N ALA A 209 21.61 11.22 -12.13
CA ALA A 209 21.63 11.96 -10.88
C ALA A 209 23.03 12.56 -10.57
N LEU A 210 24.11 11.91 -11.01
CA LEU A 210 25.50 12.31 -10.75
C LEU A 210 26.03 13.39 -11.70
N ASP A 211 25.69 13.33 -12.99
CA ASP A 211 26.17 14.27 -14.00
C ASP A 211 25.98 15.75 -13.62
N PRO A 212 24.81 16.20 -13.13
CA PRO A 212 24.68 17.57 -12.65
C PRO A 212 25.60 17.89 -11.47
N LEU A 213 25.79 16.95 -10.53
CA LEU A 213 26.64 17.17 -9.36
C LEU A 213 28.10 17.40 -9.75
N ARG A 214 28.59 16.68 -10.77
CA ARG A 214 29.97 16.84 -11.29
C ARG A 214 30.25 18.24 -11.82
N THR A 215 29.24 18.90 -12.38
CA THR A 215 29.37 20.27 -12.93
C THR A 215 29.36 21.36 -11.86
N ILE A 216 28.79 21.08 -10.68
CA ILE A 216 28.59 22.08 -9.62
C ILE A 216 29.66 21.95 -8.53
N SER A 217 29.89 20.73 -8.05
CA SER A 217 30.81 20.47 -6.93
C SER A 217 31.36 19.05 -6.99
N SER A 218 32.69 18.94 -7.11
CA SER A 218 33.39 17.66 -7.03
C SER A 218 33.17 16.96 -5.68
N LEU A 219 32.99 17.73 -4.60
CA LEU A 219 32.66 17.22 -3.28
C LEU A 219 31.25 16.62 -3.25
N ALA A 220 30.26 17.25 -3.90
CA ALA A 220 28.91 16.71 -4.01
C ALA A 220 28.88 15.41 -4.83
N ALA A 221 29.62 15.37 -5.94
CA ALA A 221 29.79 14.17 -6.74
C ALA A 221 30.42 13.02 -5.92
N PHE A 222 31.47 13.30 -5.14
CA PHE A 222 32.10 12.32 -4.27
C PHE A 222 31.13 11.83 -3.17
N ALA A 223 30.42 12.74 -2.51
CA ALA A 223 29.43 12.40 -1.48
C ALA A 223 28.32 11.50 -2.03
N PHE A 224 27.82 11.77 -3.25
CA PHE A 224 26.82 10.93 -3.89
C PHE A 224 27.37 9.54 -4.25
N ILE A 225 28.58 9.45 -4.81
CA ILE A 225 29.21 8.14 -5.11
C ILE A 225 29.42 7.33 -3.83
N ALA A 226 29.89 7.97 -2.75
CA ALA A 226 30.05 7.32 -1.45
C ALA A 226 28.70 6.81 -0.91
N TYR A 227 27.63 7.60 -1.05
CA TYR A 227 26.26 7.18 -0.74
C TYR A 227 25.85 5.93 -1.54
N VAL A 228 26.05 5.94 -2.86
CA VAL A 228 25.67 4.80 -3.73
C VAL A 228 26.42 3.55 -3.31
N PHE A 229 27.72 3.67 -3.06
CA PHE A 229 28.56 2.56 -2.60
C PHE A 229 28.06 1.99 -1.26
N VAL A 230 27.88 2.84 -0.25
CA VAL A 230 27.38 2.42 1.07
C VAL A 230 25.99 1.80 0.97
N SER A 231 25.11 2.40 0.19
CA SER A 231 23.72 1.94 0.07
C SER A 231 23.64 0.57 -0.60
N ILE A 232 24.37 0.36 -1.70
CA ILE A 232 24.34 -0.91 -2.46
C ILE A 232 25.10 -2.02 -1.71
N PHE A 233 26.32 -1.76 -1.26
CA PHE A 233 27.18 -2.81 -0.71
C PHE A 233 26.93 -3.09 0.78
N ALA A 234 26.47 -2.11 1.55
CA ALA A 234 26.18 -2.30 2.97
C ALA A 234 24.67 -2.37 3.23
N ILE A 235 23.93 -1.30 2.92
CA ILE A 235 22.57 -1.15 3.45
C ILE A 235 21.58 -2.13 2.81
N LEU A 236 21.55 -2.26 1.48
CA LEU A 236 20.67 -3.22 0.81
C LEU A 236 20.98 -4.66 1.26
N ASN A 237 22.26 -4.99 1.43
CA ASN A 237 22.68 -6.29 1.94
C ASN A 237 22.25 -6.51 3.41
N VAL A 238 22.30 -5.48 4.26
CA VAL A 238 21.78 -5.53 5.64
C VAL A 238 20.26 -5.72 5.63
N VAL A 239 19.52 -5.01 4.77
CA VAL A 239 18.06 -5.17 4.64
C VAL A 239 17.71 -6.61 4.23
N THR A 240 18.37 -7.13 3.20
CA THR A 240 18.18 -8.52 2.77
C THR A 240 18.56 -9.50 3.89
N GLY A 241 19.66 -9.25 4.61
CA GLY A 241 20.10 -10.07 5.72
C GLY A 241 19.10 -10.12 6.87
N VAL A 242 18.59 -8.97 7.31
CA VAL A 242 17.56 -8.89 8.37
C VAL A 242 16.27 -9.57 7.92
N PHE A 243 15.84 -9.35 6.67
CA PHE A 243 14.64 -10.01 6.14
C PHE A 243 14.78 -11.52 6.15
N CYS A 244 15.88 -12.05 5.61
CA CYS A 244 16.15 -13.48 5.59
C CYS A 244 16.23 -14.06 7.01
N HIS A 245 16.91 -13.38 7.93
CA HIS A 245 17.02 -13.82 9.32
C HIS A 245 15.64 -13.96 9.98
N ARG A 246 14.77 -12.95 9.82
CA ARG A 246 13.42 -12.95 10.39
C ARG A 246 12.49 -13.97 9.72
N ALA A 247 12.63 -14.20 8.43
CA ALA A 247 11.91 -15.25 7.73
C ALA A 247 12.31 -16.65 8.24
N ILE A 248 13.61 -16.88 8.47
CA ILE A 248 14.12 -18.15 9.03
C ILE A 248 13.63 -18.34 10.47
N GLU A 249 13.73 -17.31 11.31
CA GLU A 249 13.25 -17.33 12.69
C GLU A 249 11.76 -17.64 12.77
N SER A 250 10.94 -16.99 11.92
CA SER A 250 9.51 -17.27 11.82
C SER A 250 9.23 -18.72 11.41
N ALA A 251 9.98 -19.25 10.44
CA ALA A 251 9.81 -20.63 9.98
C ALA A 251 10.26 -21.66 11.04
N GLN A 252 11.23 -21.34 11.88
CA GLN A 252 11.65 -22.17 13.01
C GLN A 252 10.60 -22.18 14.12
N ALA A 253 10.08 -21.02 14.49
CA ALA A 253 9.01 -20.91 15.48
C ALA A 253 7.77 -21.73 15.09
N ASP A 254 7.37 -21.70 13.81
CA ASP A 254 6.26 -22.51 13.30
C ASP A 254 6.53 -24.02 13.42
N LYS A 255 7.77 -24.47 13.19
CA LYS A 255 8.18 -25.88 13.38
C LYS A 255 8.13 -26.29 14.84
N GLU A 256 8.63 -25.47 15.75
CA GLU A 256 8.61 -25.75 17.19
C GLU A 256 7.17 -25.87 17.71
N ILE A 257 6.28 -24.97 17.29
CA ILE A 257 4.84 -25.05 17.61
C ILE A 257 4.22 -26.36 17.08
N ALA A 258 4.57 -26.76 15.85
CA ALA A 258 4.07 -28.02 15.29
C ALA A 258 4.57 -29.24 16.06
N ILE A 259 5.84 -29.25 16.48
CA ILE A 259 6.42 -30.32 17.28
C ILE A 259 5.76 -30.37 18.66
N MET A 260 5.60 -29.24 19.35
CA MET A 260 4.93 -29.17 20.67
C MET A 260 3.52 -29.77 20.61
N LYS A 261 2.73 -29.40 19.60
CA LYS A 261 1.40 -30.00 19.39
C LYS A 261 1.44 -31.51 19.17
N GLN A 262 2.45 -32.02 18.48
CA GLN A 262 2.62 -33.46 18.30
C GLN A 262 3.01 -34.17 19.60
N MET A 263 3.80 -33.53 20.47
CA MET A 263 4.14 -34.09 21.78
C MET A 263 2.90 -34.15 22.69
N GLU A 264 2.14 -33.06 22.77
CA GLU A 264 0.87 -33.02 23.55
C GLU A 264 -0.11 -34.10 23.06
N TRP A 265 -0.27 -34.27 21.74
CA TRP A 265 -1.12 -35.32 21.18
C TRP A 265 -0.67 -36.73 21.58
N LYS A 266 0.66 -36.96 21.65
CA LYS A 266 1.20 -38.24 22.09
C LYS A 266 0.94 -38.48 23.58
N GLU A 267 1.17 -37.49 24.42
CA GLU A 267 0.92 -37.60 25.87
C GLU A 267 -0.54 -37.94 26.16
N VAL A 268 -1.48 -37.22 25.56
CA VAL A 268 -2.92 -37.51 25.70
C VAL A 268 -3.28 -38.92 25.21
N SER A 269 -2.62 -39.41 24.15
CA SER A 269 -2.87 -40.76 23.64
C SER A 269 -2.33 -41.88 24.53
N TYR A 270 -1.36 -41.60 25.42
CA TYR A 270 -0.85 -42.57 26.38
C TYR A 270 -1.68 -42.62 27.67
N GLU A 271 -2.48 -41.60 27.96
CA GLU A 271 -3.37 -41.53 29.13
C GLU A 271 -4.75 -42.18 28.92
N LEU A 272 -5.06 -42.59 27.68
CA LEU A 272 -6.30 -43.28 27.26
C LEU A 272 -6.08 -44.79 27.08
#